data_AF-A0A401YIM9-F1
#
_entry.id   AF-A0A401YIM9-F1
#
_cell.length_a   1.000
_cell.length_b   1.000
_cell.length_c   1.000
_cell.angle_alpha   90.00
_cell.angle_beta   90.00
_cell.angle_gamma   90.00
#
_symmetry.space_group_name_H-M   'P 1'
#
loop_
_entity.id
_entity.type
_entity.pdbx_description
1 polymer ?
#
loop_
_entity_poly.entity_id
_entity_poly.type
_entity_poly.pdbx_seq_one_letter_code
_entity_poly.pdbx_strand_id
1 'polypeptide(L)'
;MPTFGKAAIPAIKEADVRRWRATRLEGGLGVSTTAKAYRLMRAIMNTAVDDGLIRRNPCRIKGGGDEKAPERPILTLEQVFTLADGVGPRYRALVLLAAFGSLRWGELAALRRDHVDLDAGTIRIDVSAIEMSNGERITGPPKSAAGKRTVTIPAPILLDPRRHVEWFAEKEDDGLLFVGPKGAALRRCTSPGCGDAEPVTSA
;
A
#
# COMPACT_ATOMS: atom_id res chain seq x y z
N MET A 1 -0.24 -17.41 12.26
CA MET A 1 -1.61 -17.95 12.40
C MET A 1 -1.85 -18.36 13.85
N PRO A 2 -2.34 -17.45 14.73
CA PRO A 2 -2.32 -17.67 16.18
C PRO A 2 -3.13 -18.87 16.68
N THR A 3 -4.29 -19.17 16.05
CA THR A 3 -5.22 -20.22 16.54
C THR A 3 -4.65 -21.63 16.49
N PHE A 4 -3.84 -21.93 15.47
CA PHE A 4 -3.23 -23.25 15.31
C PHE A 4 -1.76 -23.25 15.75
N GLY A 5 -1.25 -22.15 16.30
CA GLY A 5 0.18 -22.01 16.61
C GLY A 5 0.72 -22.99 17.65
N LYS A 6 -0.16 -23.53 18.52
CA LYS A 6 0.19 -24.53 19.53
C LYS A 6 -0.27 -25.95 19.17
N ALA A 7 -0.98 -26.13 18.06
CA ALA A 7 -1.50 -27.44 17.66
C ALA A 7 -0.45 -28.18 16.82
N ALA A 8 -0.24 -29.46 17.12
CA ALA A 8 0.57 -30.32 16.26
C ALA A 8 -0.10 -30.44 14.89
N ILE A 9 0.68 -30.38 13.81
CA ILE A 9 0.15 -30.43 12.43
C ILE A 9 -0.79 -31.63 12.19
N PRO A 10 -0.46 -32.87 12.63
CA PRO A 10 -1.35 -34.02 12.43
C PRO A 10 -2.65 -33.98 13.23
N ALA A 11 -2.72 -33.15 14.27
CA ALA A 11 -3.92 -33.02 15.11
C ALA A 11 -4.98 -32.10 14.48
N ILE A 12 -4.62 -31.31 13.46
CA ILE A 12 -5.52 -30.33 12.85
C ILE A 12 -6.44 -31.03 11.86
N LYS A 13 -7.72 -31.12 12.20
CA LYS A 13 -8.73 -31.78 11.35
C LYS A 13 -9.49 -30.76 10.51
N GLU A 14 -10.16 -31.27 9.47
CA GLU A 14 -11.02 -30.45 8.61
C GLU A 14 -12.12 -29.72 9.41
N ALA A 15 -12.66 -30.36 10.45
CA ALA A 15 -13.65 -29.75 11.35
C ALA A 15 -13.11 -28.51 12.08
N ASP A 16 -11.84 -28.54 12.48
CA ASP A 16 -11.19 -27.41 13.16
C ASP A 16 -10.97 -26.25 12.21
N VAL A 17 -10.62 -26.53 10.95
CA VAL A 17 -10.50 -25.53 9.89
C VAL A 17 -11.85 -24.89 9.58
N ARG A 18 -12.95 -25.67 9.51
CA ARG A 18 -14.31 -25.13 9.32
C ARG A 18 -14.72 -24.25 10.48
N ARG A 19 -14.54 -24.73 11.72
CA ARG A 19 -14.87 -24.00 12.95
C ARG A 19 -14.10 -22.68 13.02
N TRP A 20 -12.79 -22.73 12.82
CA TRP A 20 -11.93 -21.55 12.78
C TRP A 20 -12.41 -20.52 11.75
N ARG A 21 -12.72 -20.96 10.52
CA ARG A 21 -13.21 -20.07 9.47
C ARG A 21 -14.55 -19.44 9.83
N ALA A 22 -15.48 -20.20 10.40
CA ALA A 22 -16.78 -19.69 10.87
C ALA A 22 -16.59 -18.62 11.95
N THR A 23 -15.81 -18.93 13.00
CA THR A 23 -15.49 -17.98 14.07
C THR A 23 -14.82 -16.70 13.56
N ARG A 24 -13.99 -16.77 12.51
CA ARG A 24 -13.37 -15.58 11.91
C ARG A 24 -14.38 -14.70 11.18
N LEU A 25 -15.31 -15.31 10.47
CA LEU A 25 -16.36 -14.57 9.77
C LEU A 25 -17.37 -13.96 10.76
N GLU A 26 -17.77 -14.71 11.78
CA GLU A 26 -18.65 -14.24 12.85
C GLU A 26 -18.01 -13.13 13.68
N GLY A 27 -16.70 -13.21 13.93
CA GLY A 27 -15.92 -12.18 14.62
C GLY A 27 -15.67 -10.91 13.81
N GLY A 28 -16.36 -10.72 12.68
CA GLY A 28 -16.29 -9.50 11.86
C GLY A 28 -15.03 -9.39 10.99
N LEU A 29 -14.18 -10.42 10.91
CA LEU A 29 -13.02 -10.41 10.03
C LEU A 29 -13.51 -10.50 8.58
N GLY A 30 -13.29 -9.45 7.79
CA GLY A 30 -13.77 -9.36 6.41
C GLY A 30 -13.44 -10.60 5.56
N VAL A 31 -14.35 -10.95 4.65
CA VAL A 31 -14.28 -12.17 3.83
C VAL A 31 -12.93 -12.33 3.11
N SER A 32 -12.39 -11.24 2.55
CA SER A 32 -11.06 -11.25 1.89
C SER A 32 -9.93 -11.61 2.86
N THR A 33 -9.92 -11.05 4.06
CA THR A 33 -8.89 -11.34 5.07
C THR A 33 -8.95 -12.81 5.51
N THR A 34 -10.16 -13.33 5.74
CA THR A 34 -10.37 -14.73 6.08
C THR A 34 -9.96 -15.68 4.94
N ALA A 35 -10.28 -15.34 3.69
CA ALA A 35 -9.86 -16.09 2.51
C ALA A 35 -8.33 -16.10 2.32
N LYS A 36 -7.65 -14.96 2.56
CA LYS A 36 -6.18 -14.88 2.57
C LYS A 36 -5.56 -15.76 3.65
N ALA A 37 -6.08 -15.69 4.87
CA ALA A 37 -5.62 -16.55 5.97
C ALA A 37 -5.84 -18.04 5.64
N TYR A 38 -6.96 -18.38 5.00
CA TYR A 38 -7.24 -19.74 4.54
C TYR A 38 -6.24 -20.22 3.49
N ARG A 39 -5.89 -19.39 2.50
CA ARG A 39 -4.87 -19.71 1.49
C ARG A 39 -3.51 -19.98 2.11
N LEU A 40 -3.10 -19.15 3.07
CA LEU A 40 -1.86 -19.37 3.84
C LEU A 40 -1.90 -20.71 4.57
N MET A 41 -2.99 -21.01 5.29
CA MET A 41 -3.16 -22.29 5.99
C MET A 41 -3.07 -23.47 5.02
N ARG A 42 -3.74 -23.37 3.87
CA ARG A 42 -3.74 -24.42 2.86
C ARG A 42 -2.34 -24.66 2.29
N ALA A 43 -1.55 -23.60 2.09
CA ALA A 43 -0.17 -23.70 1.63
C ALA A 43 0.75 -24.38 2.67
N ILE A 44 0.63 -23.99 3.94
CA ILE A 44 1.35 -24.64 5.05
C ILE A 44 1.00 -26.13 5.13
N MET A 45 -0.28 -26.47 5.04
CA MET A 45 -0.75 -27.86 5.10
C MET A 45 -0.41 -28.68 3.85
N ASN A 46 -0.27 -28.05 2.68
CA ASN A 46 0.26 -28.74 1.50
C ASN A 46 1.74 -29.09 1.71
N THR A 47 2.54 -28.14 2.22
CA THR A 47 3.95 -28.39 2.54
C THR A 47 4.09 -29.58 3.51
N ALA A 48 3.24 -29.64 4.54
CA ALA A 48 3.22 -30.77 5.47
C ALA A 48 2.81 -32.12 4.84
N VAL A 49 2.01 -32.11 3.76
CA VAL A 49 1.73 -33.33 2.98
C VAL A 49 2.94 -33.72 2.15
N ASP A 50 3.57 -32.76 1.48
CA ASP A 50 4.75 -32.97 0.64
C ASP A 50 5.94 -33.50 1.47
N ASP A 51 6.08 -33.02 2.71
CA ASP A 51 7.07 -33.49 3.69
C ASP A 51 6.67 -34.81 4.38
N GLY A 52 5.50 -35.37 4.07
CA GLY A 52 5.01 -36.64 4.63
C GLY A 52 4.56 -36.58 6.09
N LEU A 53 4.49 -35.40 6.71
CA LEU A 53 4.04 -35.20 8.10
C LEU A 53 2.55 -35.54 8.28
N ILE A 54 1.75 -35.34 7.23
CA ILE A 54 0.33 -35.70 7.20
C ILE A 54 -0.02 -36.37 5.86
N ARG A 55 -0.94 -37.33 5.88
CA ARG A 55 -1.36 -38.02 4.65
C ARG A 55 -2.24 -37.16 3.72
N ARG A 56 -2.91 -36.14 4.25
CA ARG A 56 -3.91 -35.36 3.51
C ARG A 56 -4.11 -33.98 4.12
N ASN A 57 -4.21 -32.98 3.25
CA ASN A 57 -4.49 -31.61 3.66
C ASN A 57 -5.92 -31.45 4.23
N PRO A 58 -6.09 -30.93 5.46
CA PRO A 58 -7.40 -30.67 6.08
C PRO A 58 -8.14 -29.45 5.49
N CYS A 59 -7.48 -28.57 4.73
CA CYS A 59 -8.08 -27.41 4.08
C CYS A 59 -8.79 -27.79 2.77
N ARG A 60 -10.01 -28.33 2.88
CA ARG A 60 -10.84 -28.79 1.74
C ARG A 60 -12.17 -28.05 1.53
N ILE A 61 -12.36 -26.92 2.20
CA ILE A 61 -13.56 -26.10 2.08
C ILE A 61 -13.62 -25.53 0.66
N LYS A 62 -14.64 -25.92 -0.12
CA LYS A 62 -14.87 -25.38 -1.47
C LYS A 62 -15.06 -23.87 -1.39
N GLY A 63 -14.28 -23.13 -2.18
CA GLY A 63 -14.23 -21.67 -2.13
C GLY A 63 -13.72 -21.08 -0.82
N GLY A 64 -13.06 -21.87 0.05
CA GLY A 64 -12.55 -21.41 1.34
C GLY A 64 -11.52 -20.29 1.22
N GLY A 65 -10.80 -20.25 0.10
CA GLY A 65 -9.81 -19.22 -0.24
C GLY A 65 -10.29 -18.20 -1.28
N ASP A 66 -11.56 -18.26 -1.69
CA ASP A 66 -12.09 -17.34 -2.69
C ASP A 66 -12.39 -16.00 -2.04
N GLU A 67 -11.89 -14.93 -2.67
CA GLU A 67 -12.24 -13.56 -2.32
C GLU A 67 -12.93 -12.91 -3.50
N LYS A 68 -14.16 -12.46 -3.30
CA LYS A 68 -14.85 -11.55 -4.22
C LYS A 68 -14.83 -10.18 -3.57
N ALA A 69 -13.83 -9.38 -3.89
CA ALA A 69 -13.89 -7.96 -3.56
C ALA A 69 -14.93 -7.31 -4.48
N PRO A 70 -15.81 -6.45 -3.96
CA PRO A 70 -16.66 -5.65 -4.82
C PRO A 70 -15.77 -4.84 -5.76
N GLU A 71 -16.25 -4.63 -6.99
CA GLU A 71 -15.58 -3.74 -7.93
C GLU A 71 -15.46 -2.36 -7.29
N ARG A 72 -14.27 -1.77 -7.37
CA ARG A 72 -14.04 -0.44 -6.83
C ARG A 72 -14.54 0.56 -7.85
N PRO A 73 -15.43 1.50 -7.47
CA PRO A 73 -15.89 2.52 -8.39
C PRO A 73 -14.69 3.33 -8.90
N ILE A 74 -14.67 3.58 -10.20
CA ILE A 74 -13.66 4.41 -10.85
C ILE A 74 -14.18 5.84 -10.85
N LEU A 75 -13.33 6.79 -10.47
CA LEU A 75 -13.68 8.21 -10.50
C LEU A 75 -13.78 8.68 -11.95
N THR A 76 -14.81 9.46 -12.26
CA THR A 76 -14.86 10.21 -13.52
C THR A 76 -13.83 11.34 -13.52
N LEU A 77 -13.51 11.86 -14.69
CA LEU A 77 -12.60 13.00 -14.84
C LEU A 77 -13.02 14.21 -13.96
N GLU A 78 -14.31 14.52 -13.98
CA GLU A 78 -14.91 15.60 -13.20
C GLU A 78 -14.79 15.35 -11.69
N GLN A 79 -14.98 14.11 -11.24
CA GLN A 79 -14.82 13.75 -9.83
C GLN A 79 -13.36 13.87 -9.38
N VAL A 80 -12.39 13.54 -10.25
CA VAL A 80 -10.96 13.72 -9.95
C VAL A 80 -10.65 15.20 -9.73
N PHE A 81 -11.11 16.10 -10.62
CA PHE A 81 -10.88 17.53 -10.46
C PHE A 81 -11.60 18.09 -9.22
N THR A 82 -12.85 17.72 -9.00
CA THR A 82 -13.60 18.08 -7.78
C THR A 82 -12.86 17.66 -6.51
N LEU A 83 -12.31 16.44 -6.48
CA LEU A 83 -11.50 15.96 -5.36
C LEU A 83 -10.21 16.77 -5.22
N ALA A 84 -9.52 17.04 -6.33
CA ALA A 84 -8.28 17.80 -6.36
C ALA A 84 -8.48 19.27 -5.91
N ASP A 85 -9.65 19.86 -6.16
CA ASP A 85 -10.04 21.18 -5.66
C ASP A 85 -10.35 21.12 -4.15
N GLY A 86 -11.04 20.08 -3.69
CA GLY A 86 -11.47 19.93 -2.30
C GLY A 86 -10.35 19.67 -1.29
N VAL A 87 -9.22 19.06 -1.71
CA VAL A 87 -8.06 18.82 -0.82
C VAL A 87 -7.17 20.04 -0.59
N GLY A 88 -7.44 21.14 -1.31
CA GLY A 88 -6.69 22.38 -1.25
C GLY A 88 -5.39 22.37 -2.07
N PRO A 89 -4.77 23.56 -2.25
CA PRO A 89 -3.69 23.76 -3.23
C PRO A 89 -2.43 22.92 -2.93
N ARG A 90 -2.16 22.59 -1.66
CA ARG A 90 -0.99 21.81 -1.24
C ARG A 90 -1.01 20.36 -1.72
N TYR A 91 -2.19 19.75 -1.83
CA TYR A 91 -2.33 18.34 -2.19
C TYR A 91 -2.98 18.14 -3.55
N ARG A 92 -3.37 19.22 -4.22
CA ARG A 92 -3.96 19.19 -5.56
C ARG A 92 -3.08 18.44 -6.56
N ALA A 93 -1.81 18.82 -6.69
CA ALA A 93 -0.88 18.17 -7.61
C ALA A 93 -0.68 16.67 -7.28
N LEU A 94 -0.73 16.30 -6.00
CA LEU A 94 -0.64 14.90 -5.56
C LEU A 94 -1.81 14.08 -6.10
N VAL A 95 -3.05 14.59 -5.99
CA VAL A 95 -4.25 13.91 -6.50
C VAL A 95 -4.20 13.76 -8.01
N LEU A 96 -3.81 14.80 -8.73
CA LEU A 96 -3.74 14.78 -10.20
C LEU A 96 -2.64 13.82 -10.69
N LEU A 97 -1.46 13.83 -10.09
CA LEU A 97 -0.39 12.89 -10.46
C LEU A 97 -0.76 11.44 -10.12
N ALA A 98 -1.49 11.19 -9.02
CA ALA A 98 -2.02 9.87 -8.71
C ALA A 98 -3.00 9.38 -9.78
N ALA A 99 -3.93 10.25 -10.21
CA ALA A 99 -4.98 9.89 -11.16
C ALA A 99 -4.47 9.74 -12.60
N PHE A 100 -3.65 10.70 -13.07
CA PHE A 100 -3.23 10.76 -14.48
C PHE A 100 -1.85 10.18 -14.73
N GLY A 101 -0.92 10.31 -13.78
CA GLY A 101 0.41 9.72 -13.90
C GLY A 101 0.45 8.23 -13.53
N SER A 102 -0.64 7.70 -12.95
CA SER A 102 -0.68 6.35 -12.38
C SER A 102 0.43 6.09 -11.36
N LEU A 103 0.79 7.13 -10.58
CA LEU A 103 1.77 7.01 -9.51
C LEU A 103 1.12 6.37 -8.28
N ARG A 104 1.81 5.42 -7.67
CA ARG A 104 1.39 4.80 -6.42
C ARG A 104 1.75 5.71 -5.24
N TRP A 105 1.03 5.57 -4.13
CA TRP A 105 1.29 6.34 -2.90
C TRP A 105 2.77 6.34 -2.48
N GLY A 106 3.44 5.18 -2.52
CA GLY A 106 4.84 5.08 -2.16
C GLY A 106 5.77 5.85 -3.11
N GLU A 107 5.44 5.88 -4.40
CA GLU A 107 6.18 6.63 -5.43
C GLU A 107 5.99 8.14 -5.18
N LEU A 108 4.75 8.61 -4.99
CA LEU A 108 4.44 10.01 -4.66
C LEU A 108 5.11 10.46 -3.36
N ALA A 109 5.03 9.63 -2.32
CA ALA A 109 5.59 9.96 -1.01
C ALA A 109 7.11 9.98 -0.99
N ALA A 110 7.79 9.39 -1.99
CA ALA A 110 9.26 9.42 -2.14
C ALA A 110 9.72 10.28 -3.32
N LEU A 111 8.81 10.93 -4.04
CA LEU A 111 9.13 11.68 -5.24
C LEU A 111 9.98 12.90 -4.86
N ARG A 112 11.11 13.07 -5.53
CA ARG A 112 12.05 14.18 -5.34
C ARG A 112 11.94 15.20 -6.47
N ARG A 113 12.48 16.40 -6.26
CA ARG A 113 12.44 17.49 -7.24
C ARG A 113 13.26 17.18 -8.50
N ASP A 114 14.47 16.67 -8.34
CA ASP A 114 15.35 16.21 -9.42
C ASP A 114 14.79 15.04 -10.27
N HIS A 115 13.68 14.43 -9.83
CA HIS A 115 12.97 13.40 -10.57
C HIS A 115 11.89 13.96 -11.49
N VAL A 116 11.58 15.26 -11.41
CA VAL A 116 10.52 15.91 -12.17
C VAL A 116 11.12 16.89 -13.16
N ASP A 117 11.02 16.57 -14.44
CA ASP A 117 11.33 17.49 -15.53
C ASP A 117 10.03 18.16 -15.99
N LEU A 118 9.80 19.39 -15.51
CA LEU A 118 8.60 20.16 -15.82
C LEU A 118 8.62 20.79 -17.22
N ASP A 119 9.77 20.83 -17.88
CA ASP A 119 9.94 21.36 -19.23
C ASP A 119 9.68 20.27 -20.27
N ALA A 120 10.24 19.09 -20.05
CA ALA A 120 9.91 17.88 -20.82
C ALA A 120 8.53 17.29 -20.43
N GLY A 121 7.98 17.69 -19.28
CA GLY A 121 6.73 17.15 -18.74
C GLY A 121 6.86 15.68 -18.39
N THR A 122 7.94 15.28 -17.72
CA THR A 122 8.20 13.88 -17.35
C THR A 122 8.53 13.70 -15.88
N ILE A 123 8.25 12.52 -15.34
CA ILE A 123 8.60 12.12 -13.98
C ILE A 123 9.35 10.79 -14.03
N ARG A 124 10.58 10.78 -13.50
CA ARG A 124 11.37 9.58 -13.30
C ARG A 124 10.97 8.91 -11.98
N ILE A 125 10.59 7.64 -12.06
CA ILE A 125 10.23 6.81 -10.90
C ILE A 125 11.34 5.79 -10.72
N ASP A 126 12.08 5.90 -9.64
CA ASP A 126 13.21 5.03 -9.29
C ASP A 126 13.31 4.72 -7.78
N VAL A 127 12.52 5.42 -6.96
CA VAL A 127 12.40 5.25 -5.51
C VAL A 127 10.92 5.16 -5.12
N SER A 128 10.63 4.35 -4.11
CA SER A 128 9.33 4.28 -3.44
C SER A 128 9.53 4.28 -1.93
N ALA A 129 8.65 4.98 -1.21
CA ALA A 129 8.54 4.92 0.23
C ALA A 129 7.63 3.77 0.66
N ILE A 130 8.05 3.06 1.70
CA ILE A 130 7.28 2.05 2.40
C ILE A 130 7.19 2.47 3.86
N GLU A 131 5.96 2.53 4.37
CA GLU A 131 5.71 2.71 5.79
C GLU A 131 5.49 1.33 6.42
N MET A 132 6.35 0.99 7.37
CA MET A 132 6.31 -0.25 8.13
C MET A 132 5.28 -0.13 9.26
N SER A 133 4.84 -1.28 9.79
CA SER A 133 3.85 -1.31 10.88
C SER A 133 4.36 -0.72 12.20
N ASN A 134 5.67 -0.59 12.37
CA ASN A 134 6.32 0.10 13.49
C ASN A 134 6.39 1.63 13.30
N GLY A 135 5.83 2.18 12.21
CA GLY A 135 5.89 3.60 11.89
C GLY A 135 7.20 4.05 11.24
N GLU A 136 8.14 3.13 11.01
CA GLU A 136 9.38 3.42 10.30
C GLU A 136 9.11 3.62 8.80
N ARG A 137 9.74 4.64 8.22
CA ARG A 137 9.66 4.92 6.79
C ARG A 137 10.97 4.50 6.15
N ILE A 138 10.88 3.55 5.24
CA ILE A 138 12.02 3.06 4.47
C ILE A 138 11.82 3.52 3.02
N THR A 139 12.84 4.17 2.47
CA THR A 139 12.91 4.48 1.05
C THR A 139 13.82 3.47 0.37
N GLY A 140 13.41 2.99 -0.79
CA GLY A 140 14.17 2.00 -1.55
C GLY A 140 13.70 1.91 -2.99
N PRO A 141 14.37 1.09 -3.82
CA PRO A 141 13.94 0.88 -5.18
C PRO A 141 12.51 0.33 -5.23
N PRO A 142 11.75 0.58 -6.30
CA PRO A 142 10.44 -0.01 -6.53
C PRO A 142 10.47 -1.52 -6.35
N LYS A 143 9.33 -2.08 -5.90
CA LYS A 143 9.15 -3.50 -5.61
C LYS A 143 9.60 -4.44 -6.74
N SER A 144 9.62 -3.97 -7.98
CA SER A 144 10.12 -4.72 -9.13
C SER A 144 11.00 -3.84 -10.02
N ALA A 145 11.89 -4.46 -10.80
CA ALA A 145 12.70 -3.76 -11.81
C ALA A 145 11.84 -2.98 -12.81
N ALA A 146 10.70 -3.54 -13.23
CA ALA A 146 9.70 -2.87 -14.08
C ALA A 146 9.02 -1.66 -13.41
N GLY A 147 9.16 -1.50 -12.09
CA GLY A 147 8.69 -0.32 -11.37
C GLY A 147 9.54 0.92 -11.66
N LYS A 148 10.79 0.75 -12.13
CA LYS A 148 11.61 1.85 -12.62
C LYS A 148 11.15 2.28 -13.99
N ARG A 149 10.58 3.47 -14.10
CA ARG A 149 10.00 3.98 -15.35
C ARG A 149 9.98 5.50 -15.38
N THR A 150 9.90 6.07 -16.57
CA THR A 150 9.56 7.48 -16.75
C THR A 150 8.10 7.57 -17.18
N VAL A 151 7.34 8.45 -16.55
CA VAL A 151 5.95 8.74 -16.93
C VAL A 151 5.83 10.15 -17.47
N THR A 152 4.99 10.33 -18.49
CA THR A 152 4.70 11.65 -19.07
C THR A 152 3.54 12.28 -18.32
N ILE A 153 3.70 13.55 -17.96
CA ILE A 153 2.66 14.40 -17.37
C ILE A 153 1.80 14.93 -18.52
N PRO A 154 0.48 14.67 -18.55
CA PRO A 154 -0.39 15.27 -19.54
C PRO A 154 -0.35 16.80 -19.48
N ALA A 155 -0.26 17.45 -20.64
CA ALA A 155 -0.20 18.91 -20.75
C ALA A 155 -1.28 19.67 -19.94
N PRO A 156 -2.56 19.21 -19.88
CA PRO A 156 -3.60 19.91 -19.13
C PRO A 156 -3.34 20.06 -17.62
N ILE A 157 -2.56 19.15 -17.02
CA ILE A 157 -2.27 19.17 -15.59
C ILE A 157 -0.87 19.68 -15.26
N LEU A 158 -0.05 20.05 -16.27
CA LEU A 158 1.35 20.39 -16.07
C LEU A 158 1.55 21.68 -15.22
N LEU A 159 0.53 22.54 -15.18
CA LEU A 159 0.54 23.75 -14.36
C LEU A 159 0.48 23.44 -12.85
N ASP A 160 -0.20 22.38 -12.45
CA ASP A 160 -0.36 21.99 -11.05
C ASP A 160 0.96 21.56 -10.37
N PRO A 161 1.77 20.63 -10.92
CA PRO A 161 3.07 20.30 -10.35
C PRO A 161 4.04 21.48 -10.44
N ARG A 162 3.96 22.34 -11.47
CA ARG A 162 4.76 23.59 -11.55
C ARG A 162 4.51 24.49 -10.33
N ARG A 163 3.23 24.82 -10.07
CA ARG A 163 2.84 25.63 -8.89
C ARG A 163 3.21 24.95 -7.57
N HIS A 164 3.08 23.63 -7.51
CA HIS A 164 3.42 22.86 -6.32
C HIS A 164 4.92 22.92 -5.98
N VAL A 165 5.79 22.76 -6.98
CA VAL A 165 7.25 22.87 -6.82
C VAL A 165 7.66 24.25 -6.31
N GLU A 166 6.98 25.30 -6.79
CA GLU A 166 7.25 26.68 -6.40
C GLU A 166 6.88 26.94 -4.93
N TRP A 167 5.68 26.53 -4.52
CA TRP A 167 5.10 26.95 -3.24
C TRP A 167 5.29 25.97 -2.09
N PHE A 168 5.35 24.65 -2.36
CA PHE A 168 5.19 23.63 -1.30
C PHE A 168 6.30 22.58 -1.21
N ALA A 169 7.02 22.32 -2.30
CA ALA A 169 8.12 21.36 -2.27
C ALA A 169 9.31 21.88 -1.43
N GLU A 170 10.14 20.96 -0.94
CA GLU A 170 11.42 21.31 -0.31
C GLU A 170 12.28 22.14 -1.27
N LYS A 171 13.25 22.92 -0.75
CA LYS A 171 14.01 23.86 -1.60
C LYS A 171 15.23 23.23 -2.25
N GLU A 172 15.80 22.20 -1.63
CA GLU A 172 16.95 21.46 -2.16
C GLU A 172 16.60 20.70 -3.44
N ASP A 173 17.58 20.51 -4.31
CA ASP A 173 17.39 19.84 -5.61
C ASP A 173 16.99 18.36 -5.45
N ASP A 174 17.54 17.67 -4.45
CA ASP A 174 17.11 16.32 -4.08
C ASP A 174 15.92 16.31 -3.10
N GLY A 175 15.37 17.47 -2.78
CA GLY A 175 14.29 17.63 -1.80
C GLY A 175 13.01 16.90 -2.21
N LEU A 176 12.21 16.50 -1.21
CA LEU A 176 10.90 15.89 -1.41
C LEU A 176 9.96 16.86 -2.12
N LEU A 177 9.31 16.35 -3.16
CA LEU A 177 8.28 17.07 -3.89
C LEU A 177 7.06 17.30 -3.00
N PHE A 178 6.64 16.29 -2.24
CA PHE A 178 5.46 16.35 -1.38
C PHE A 178 5.83 16.23 0.09
N VAL A 179 5.51 17.28 0.85
CA VAL A 179 5.68 17.34 2.31
C VAL A 179 4.38 17.74 3.00
N GLY A 180 4.20 17.27 4.22
CA GLY A 180 3.09 17.62 5.09
C GLY A 180 3.13 19.08 5.55
N PRO A 181 2.15 19.53 6.35
CA PRO A 181 2.01 20.93 6.73
C PRO A 181 3.21 21.50 7.48
N LYS A 182 3.87 20.64 8.27
CA LYS A 182 5.06 20.95 9.06
C LYS A 182 6.39 20.65 8.34
N GLY A 183 6.36 20.39 7.03
CA GLY A 183 7.56 20.04 6.24
C GLY A 183 8.02 18.58 6.37
N ALA A 184 7.37 17.76 7.21
CA ALA A 184 7.70 16.34 7.32
C ALA A 184 7.23 15.54 6.10
N ALA A 185 7.91 14.43 5.79
CA ALA A 185 7.53 13.52 4.72
C ALA A 185 6.09 12.98 4.89
N LEU A 186 5.39 12.73 3.78
CA LEU A 186 4.04 12.19 3.81
C LEU A 186 3.98 10.77 4.41
N ARG A 187 2.95 10.55 5.24
CA ARG A 187 2.62 9.27 5.87
C ARG A 187 1.24 8.79 5.42
N ARG A 188 1.07 7.46 5.30
CA ARG A 188 -0.17 6.84 4.81
C ARG A 188 -1.32 7.00 5.81
N CYS A 189 -1.01 7.13 7.10
CA CYS A 189 -1.97 7.46 8.15
C CYS A 189 -1.59 8.78 8.82
N THR A 190 -2.53 9.72 8.83
CA THR A 190 -2.38 11.05 9.47
C THR A 190 -3.35 11.26 10.65
N SER A 191 -4.05 10.21 11.10
CA SER A 191 -4.90 10.28 12.29
C SER A 191 -4.05 10.40 13.57
N PRO A 192 -4.43 11.26 14.54
CA PRO A 192 -3.77 11.33 15.83
C PRO A 192 -3.89 9.96 16.52
N GLY A 193 -2.78 9.26 16.67
CA GLY A 193 -2.73 7.87 17.12
C GLY A 193 -1.95 6.92 16.21
N CYS A 194 -1.52 7.37 15.03
CA CYS A 194 -0.56 6.64 14.20
C CYS A 194 0.77 7.39 14.15
N GLY A 195 1.70 7.04 15.05
CA GLY A 195 3.12 7.37 14.88
C GLY A 195 3.73 8.40 15.83
N ASP A 196 3.37 8.42 17.12
CA ASP A 196 4.29 8.94 18.14
C ASP A 196 5.43 7.93 18.34
N ALA A 197 6.33 7.87 17.36
CA ALA A 197 7.66 7.33 17.58
C ALA A 197 8.55 8.52 17.92
N GLU A 198 8.81 8.70 19.21
CA GLU A 198 9.82 9.65 19.69
C GLU A 198 11.16 9.39 18.99
N PRO A 199 11.94 10.45 18.67
CA PRO A 199 13.26 10.28 18.11
C PRO A 199 14.12 9.54 19.14
N VAL A 200 14.58 8.33 18.78
CA VAL A 200 15.62 7.63 19.53
C VAL A 200 16.88 8.48 19.43
N THR A 201 17.13 9.26 20.48
CA THR A 201 18.38 9.98 20.67
C THR A 201 19.43 8.94 21.04
N SER A 202 20.39 8.73 20.15
CA SER A 202 21.59 7.94 20.44
C SER A 202 22.48 8.71 21.40
N ALA A 203 22.75 8.13 22.57
CA ALA A 203 23.90 8.41 23.42
C ALA A 203 24.37 7.09 24.02
#